data_AF-A0A8X7V912-F1
#
_entry.id   AF-A0A8X7V912-F1
#
_cell.length_a   1.000
_cell.length_b   1.000
_cell.length_c   1.000
_cell.angle_alpha   90.00
_cell.angle_beta   90.00
_cell.angle_gamma   90.00
#
_symmetry.space_group_name_H-M   'P 1'
#
loop_
_entity.id
_entity.type
_entity.pdbx_description
1 polymer ?
#
loop_
_entity_poly.entity_id
_entity_poly.type
_entity_poly.pdbx_seq_one_letter_code
_entity_poly.pdbx_strand_id
1 'polypeptide(L)'
;MNLIQIALDGLKEEIRDGLESTEFATLVSLFEEVAEVEAILKKEKYPQKSPHRRKRKTRPSSFMDPEDEDPWEKPGDDDGEESDDDGSDDGDNDEE
;
A
#
# COMPACT_ATOMS: atom_id res chain seq x y z
N MET A 1 -19.09 -22.37 -25.47
CA MET A 1 -17.83 -21.75 -25.02
C MET A 1 -17.89 -21.58 -23.52
N ASN A 2 -16.88 -22.06 -22.79
CA ASN A 2 -16.79 -21.89 -21.35
C ASN A 2 -16.00 -20.61 -21.06
N LEU A 3 -16.61 -19.65 -20.37
CA LEU A 3 -16.00 -18.35 -20.09
C LEU A 3 -14.73 -18.47 -19.22
N ILE A 4 -14.73 -19.42 -18.28
CA ILE A 4 -13.58 -19.71 -17.43
C ILE A 4 -12.41 -20.23 -18.26
N GLN A 5 -12.68 -21.12 -19.23
CA GLN A 5 -11.64 -21.62 -20.13
C GLN A 5 -11.04 -20.49 -20.98
N ILE A 6 -11.88 -19.59 -21.51
CA ILE A 6 -11.41 -18.43 -22.29
C ILE A 6 -10.52 -17.54 -21.43
N ALA A 7 -10.90 -17.31 -20.17
CA ALA A 7 -10.08 -16.53 -19.23
C ALA A 7 -8.73 -17.21 -18.97
N LEU A 8 -8.73 -18.52 -18.68
CA LEU A 8 -7.52 -19.33 -18.46
C LEU A 8 -6.58 -19.32 -19.67
N ASP A 9 -7.12 -19.48 -20.88
CA ASP A 9 -6.35 -19.46 -22.13
C ASP A 9 -5.74 -18.07 -22.41
N GLY A 10 -6.32 -17.01 -21.85
CA GLY A 10 -5.83 -15.63 -21.95
C GLY A 10 -4.80 -15.22 -20.90
N LEU A 11 -4.53 -16.06 -19.89
CA LEU A 11 -3.54 -15.77 -18.86
C LEU A 11 -2.11 -15.92 -19.38
N LYS A 12 -1.17 -15.17 -18.79
CA LYS A 12 0.26 -15.37 -19.04
C LYS A 12 0.69 -16.74 -18.52
N GLU A 13 1.62 -17.39 -19.22
CA GLU A 13 2.13 -18.72 -18.86
C GLU A 13 2.67 -18.77 -17.41
N GLU A 14 3.43 -17.74 -16.99
CA GLU A 14 3.96 -17.63 -15.61
C GLU A 14 2.87 -17.67 -14.53
N ILE A 15 1.71 -17.07 -14.80
CA ILE A 15 0.58 -17.06 -13.88
C ILE A 15 -0.13 -18.41 -13.94
N ARG A 16 -0.35 -18.93 -15.15
CA ARG A 16 -1.05 -20.20 -15.37
C ARG A 16 -0.31 -21.39 -14.73
N ASP A 17 1.01 -21.41 -14.82
CA ASP A 17 1.85 -22.44 -14.20
C ASP A 17 1.91 -22.31 -12.67
N GLY A 18 1.58 -21.13 -12.13
CA GLY A 18 1.52 -20.86 -10.69
C GLY A 18 0.16 -21.13 -10.05
N LEU A 19 -0.89 -21.42 -10.83
CA LEU A 19 -2.20 -21.79 -10.30
C LEU A 19 -2.14 -23.16 -9.61
N GLU A 20 -2.70 -23.24 -8.41
CA GLU A 20 -2.91 -24.47 -7.66
C GLU A 20 -4.13 -25.24 -8.20
N SER A 21 -5.18 -24.51 -8.61
CA SER A 21 -6.43 -25.09 -9.09
C SER A 21 -6.48 -25.16 -10.61
N THR A 22 -6.98 -26.29 -11.13
CA THR A 22 -7.21 -26.48 -12.58
C THR A 22 -8.66 -26.28 -12.99
N GLU A 23 -9.59 -26.26 -12.03
CA GLU A 23 -11.02 -26.12 -12.25
C GLU A 23 -11.60 -25.06 -11.31
N PHE A 24 -12.40 -24.15 -11.85
CA PHE A 24 -13.02 -23.06 -11.09
C PHE A 24 -14.53 -23.07 -11.28
N ALA A 25 -15.28 -22.84 -10.21
CA ALA A 25 -16.74 -22.75 -10.26
C ALA A 25 -17.23 -21.36 -10.71
N THR A 26 -16.45 -20.31 -10.44
CA THR A 26 -16.77 -18.92 -10.79
C THR A 26 -15.52 -18.19 -11.28
N LEU A 27 -15.71 -17.09 -12.03
CA LEU A 27 -14.60 -16.22 -12.42
C LEU A 27 -13.96 -15.51 -11.22
N VAL A 28 -14.73 -15.26 -10.16
CA VAL A 28 -14.20 -14.61 -8.94
C VAL A 28 -13.13 -15.49 -8.32
N SER A 29 -13.42 -16.78 -8.13
CA SER A 29 -12.46 -17.76 -7.62
C SER A 29 -11.20 -17.85 -8.47
N LEU A 30 -11.33 -17.74 -9.80
CA LEU A 30 -10.18 -17.68 -10.70
C LEU A 30 -9.33 -16.43 -10.46
N PHE A 31 -9.94 -15.25 -10.37
CA PHE A 31 -9.20 -14.00 -10.20
C PHE A 31 -8.57 -13.84 -8.82
N GLU A 32 -9.18 -14.41 -7.77
CA GLU A 32 -8.58 -14.43 -6.42
C GLU A 32 -7.25 -15.19 -6.43
N GLU A 33 -7.21 -16.37 -7.03
CA GLU A 33 -5.99 -17.19 -7.12
C GLU A 33 -4.96 -16.54 -8.05
N VAL A 34 -5.39 -16.02 -9.21
CA VAL A 34 -4.52 -15.26 -10.12
C VAL A 34 -3.87 -14.06 -9.41
N ALA A 35 -4.62 -13.34 -8.58
CA ALA A 35 -4.11 -12.18 -7.84
C ALA A 35 -3.08 -12.61 -6.77
N GLU A 36 -3.27 -13.75 -6.11
CA GLU A 36 -2.30 -14.31 -5.17
C GLU A 36 -0.99 -14.66 -5.87
N VAL A 37 -1.06 -15.38 -6.99
CA VAL A 37 0.12 -15.75 -7.80
C VAL A 37 0.84 -14.50 -8.30
N GLU A 38 0.12 -13.49 -8.79
CA GLU A 38 0.71 -12.22 -9.22
C GLU A 38 1.42 -11.49 -8.06
N ALA A 39 0.83 -11.51 -6.85
CA ALA A 39 1.43 -10.89 -5.68
C ALA A 39 2.74 -11.58 -5.27
N ILE A 40 2.80 -12.92 -5.35
CA ILE A 40 4.01 -13.70 -5.08
C ILE A 40 5.09 -13.34 -6.11
N LEU A 41 4.77 -13.43 -7.41
CA LEU A 41 5.71 -13.08 -8.49
C LEU A 41 6.22 -11.64 -8.38
N LYS A 42 5.37 -10.70 -7.97
CA LYS A 42 5.76 -9.30 -7.75
C LYS A 42 6.75 -9.16 -6.60
N LYS A 43 6.55 -9.88 -5.49
CA LYS A 43 7.48 -9.90 -4.34
C LYS A 43 8.81 -10.53 -4.71
N GLU A 44 8.80 -11.60 -5.51
CA GLU A 44 10.02 -12.26 -5.99
C GLU A 44 10.82 -11.39 -6.96
N LYS A 45 10.13 -10.70 -7.89
CA LYS A 45 10.78 -9.82 -8.87
C LYS A 45 11.37 -8.57 -8.24
N TYR A 46 10.71 -8.03 -7.24
CA TYR A 46 11.14 -6.85 -6.50
C TYR A 46 11.31 -7.20 -5.03
N PRO A 47 12.36 -7.96 -4.66
CA PRO A 47 12.67 -8.13 -3.25
C PRO A 47 13.00 -6.73 -2.74
N GLN A 48 12.13 -6.18 -1.89
CA GLN A 48 12.38 -4.89 -1.28
C GLN A 48 13.75 -4.97 -0.61
N LYS A 49 14.75 -4.34 -1.22
CA LYS A 49 16.07 -4.14 -0.61
C LYS A 49 15.78 -3.32 0.63
N SER A 50 15.83 -3.97 1.79
CA SER A 50 15.75 -3.31 3.08
C SER A 50 16.67 -2.08 3.04
N PRO A 51 16.21 -0.89 3.49
CA PRO A 51 17.07 0.27 3.51
C PRO A 51 18.20 -0.08 4.46
N HIS A 52 19.38 -0.31 3.88
CA HIS A 52 20.58 -0.67 4.60
C HIS A 52 20.90 0.52 5.50
N ARG A 53 20.39 0.48 6.74
CA ARG A 53 20.54 1.54 7.73
C ARG A 53 22.02 1.59 8.06
N ARG A 54 22.77 2.41 7.32
CA ARG A 54 24.18 2.71 7.61
C ARG A 54 24.20 3.17 9.06
N LYS A 55 24.67 2.32 9.96
CA LYS A 55 24.90 2.70 11.35
C LYS A 55 25.98 3.79 11.32
N ARG A 56 25.55 5.06 11.35
CA ARG A 56 26.45 6.18 11.68
C ARG A 56 26.99 5.84 13.06
N LYS A 57 28.29 5.60 13.15
CA LYS A 57 29.01 5.56 14.43
C LYS A 57 28.83 6.94 15.07
N THR A 58 27.92 7.05 16.03
CA THR A 58 27.85 8.21 16.92
C THR A 58 29.17 8.26 17.68
N ARG A 59 29.99 9.26 17.35
CA ARG A 59 31.19 9.64 18.12
C ARG A 59 30.72 10.16 19.48
N PRO A 60 31.50 10.00 20.56
CA PRO A 60 31.01 10.18 21.91
C PRO A 60 30.64 11.63 22.18
N SER A 61 29.51 11.77 22.88
CA SER A 61 29.04 12.95 23.60
C SER A 61 30.18 13.72 24.26
N SER A 62 30.45 14.91 23.74
CA SER A 62 31.23 15.98 24.37
C SER A 62 31.00 17.21 23.50
N PHE A 63 30.42 18.26 24.08
CA PHE A 63 29.88 19.46 23.40
C PHE A 63 28.45 19.29 22.83
N MET A 64 27.48 19.04 23.72
CA MET A 64 26.13 19.57 23.50
C MET A 64 26.14 21.01 23.99
N ASP A 65 25.79 21.94 23.10
CA ASP A 65 25.52 23.33 23.41
C ASP A 65 24.16 23.40 24.14
N PRO A 66 24.00 24.07 25.30
CA PRO A 66 22.75 24.07 26.06
C PRO A 66 21.54 24.74 25.38
N GLU A 67 21.69 25.26 24.16
CA GLU A 67 20.63 25.98 23.44
C GLU A 67 19.92 25.15 22.35
N ASP A 68 20.28 23.87 22.17
CA ASP A 68 19.68 22.97 21.16
C ASP A 68 18.74 21.92 21.79
N GLU A 69 18.16 22.22 22.96
CA GLU A 69 17.00 21.50 23.49
C GLU A 69 15.74 21.96 22.75
N ASP A 70 15.40 21.26 21.65
CA ASP A 70 14.09 21.39 21.00
C ASP A 70 12.98 21.07 22.02
N PRO A 71 12.07 22.01 22.36
CA PRO A 71 11.11 21.84 23.46
C PRO A 71 9.93 20.91 23.13
N TRP A 72 10.01 20.12 22.05
CA TRP A 72 8.88 19.36 21.52
C TRP A 72 9.06 17.84 21.57
N GLU A 73 9.90 17.32 22.48
CA GLU A 73 9.71 15.96 22.97
C GLU A 73 8.41 15.90 23.81
N LYS A 74 7.28 15.66 23.12
CA LYS A 74 6.10 15.09 23.74
C LYS A 74 5.92 13.65 23.24
N PRO A 75 6.12 12.64 24.10
CA PRO A 75 5.63 11.31 23.85
C PRO A 75 4.16 11.21 24.29
N GLY A 76 3.29 10.70 23.42
CA GLY A 76 2.08 10.00 23.86
C GLY A 76 0.76 10.50 23.30
N ASP A 77 -0.01 9.50 22.84
CA ASP A 77 -1.47 9.42 22.68
C ASP A 77 -2.09 10.22 21.53
N ASP A 78 -2.63 9.59 20.48
CA ASP A 78 -3.81 8.70 20.39
C ASP A 78 -4.98 9.50 19.78
N ASP A 79 -5.66 8.82 18.85
CA ASP A 79 -6.98 9.10 18.27
C ASP A 79 -7.29 10.41 17.51
N GLY A 80 -8.04 10.22 16.43
CA GLY A 80 -8.78 11.23 15.69
C GLY A 80 -7.95 11.97 14.63
N GLU A 81 -8.46 12.36 13.47
CA GLU A 81 -9.84 12.69 13.15
C GLU A 81 -10.07 12.52 11.63
N GLU A 82 -11.23 11.95 11.32
CA GLU A 82 -12.10 12.36 10.22
C GLU A 82 -11.94 13.85 9.83
N SER A 83 -11.81 14.13 8.54
CA SER A 83 -12.01 15.49 8.01
C SER A 83 -13.34 15.50 7.28
N ASP A 84 -14.33 16.06 7.95
CA ASP A 84 -15.58 16.56 7.38
C ASP A 84 -15.44 18.06 7.08
N ASP A 85 -16.20 18.50 6.07
CA ASP A 85 -16.66 19.88 5.84
C ASP A 85 -15.66 21.00 5.46
N ASP A 86 -15.76 21.45 4.20
CA ASP A 86 -15.57 22.87 3.86
C ASP A 86 -16.74 23.31 2.98
N GLY A 87 -17.84 23.64 3.65
CA GLY A 87 -18.88 24.50 3.09
C GLY A 87 -18.37 25.94 3.07
N SER A 88 -18.30 26.54 1.89
CA SER A 88 -18.32 28.00 1.74
C SER A 88 -19.54 28.41 0.93
N ASP A 89 -20.53 28.85 1.71
CA ASP A 89 -21.64 29.73 1.41
C ASP A 89 -21.14 31.06 0.81
N ASP A 90 -21.77 31.55 -0.26
CA ASP A 90 -22.10 32.96 -0.41
C ASP A 90 -23.16 33.13 -1.52
N GLY A 91 -24.28 33.71 -1.14
CA GLY A 91 -25.55 33.70 -1.87
C GLY A 91 -25.87 34.93 -2.71
N ASP A 92 -27.17 34.99 -3.06
CA ASP A 92 -27.95 36.05 -3.72
C ASP A 92 -27.60 36.33 -5.20
N ASN A 93 -28.53 36.54 -6.14
CA ASN A 93 -29.98 36.63 -6.18
C ASN A 93 -30.37 36.85 -7.67
N ASP A 94 -31.64 36.62 -7.99
CA ASP A 94 -32.53 37.47 -8.79
C ASP A 94 -33.34 36.72 -9.86
N GLU A 95 -34.64 36.87 -9.68
CA GLU A 95 -35.76 36.40 -10.48
C GLU A 95 -35.71 36.96 -11.92
N GLU A 96 -36.10 36.16 -12.92
CA GLU A 96 -37.01 36.53 -14.03
C GLU A 96 -37.58 35.29 -14.73
#